data_AF-A0A0D0AB72-F1
#
_entry.id   AF-A0A0D0AB72-F1
#
_cell.length_a   1.000
_cell.length_b   1.000
_cell.length_c   1.000
_cell.angle_alpha   90.00
_cell.angle_beta   90.00
_cell.angle_gamma   90.00
#
_symmetry.space_group_name_H-M   'P 1'
#
loop_
_entity.id
_entity.type
_entity.pdbx_description
1 polymer ?
#
loop_
_entity_poly.entity_id
_entity_poly.type
_entity_poly.pdbx_seq_one_letter_code
_entity_poly.pdbx_strand_id
1 'polypeptide(L)'
;MLGWASWSGLMLEHQSYRKVALRHTLKISHDSASYILPYQKNSRLGRGSEILLLREQTTQVNALALLTRYVSVRDERFRYHPQIWLTARSKTPTRAWFMRYLRASLSAISRYSMRAGGATALAATGVTPALIQAAGRWSSDEFQKYIRKHPLLLQLLILGSRMTSLTEN
;
A
#
# COMPACT_ATOMS: atom_id res chain seq x y z
N MET A 1 0.47 1.90 1.78
CA MET A 1 0.93 0.95 0.74
C MET A 1 -0.31 0.34 0.06
N LEU A 2 -0.58 0.70 -1.20
CA LEU A 2 -1.83 0.38 -1.93
C LEU A 2 -2.03 -1.14 -2.06
N GLY A 3 -3.26 -1.62 -1.89
CA GLY A 3 -3.70 -3.02 -1.72
C GLY A 3 -3.38 -4.07 -2.78
N TRP A 4 -2.28 -3.97 -3.52
CA TRP A 4 -1.94 -4.85 -4.63
C TRP A 4 -1.27 -6.18 -4.22
N ALA A 5 -1.18 -6.47 -2.93
CA ALA A 5 -0.45 -7.62 -2.39
C ALA A 5 -1.23 -8.97 -2.40
N SER A 6 -2.51 -9.03 -2.81
CA SER A 6 -3.34 -10.25 -2.72
C SER A 6 -3.46 -11.10 -4.01
N TRP A 7 -2.70 -10.78 -5.06
CA TRP A 7 -2.78 -11.48 -6.35
C TRP A 7 -1.82 -12.68 -6.40
N SER A 8 -2.19 -13.79 -5.76
CA SER A 8 -1.64 -15.11 -6.09
C SER A 8 -2.13 -15.51 -7.48
N GLY A 9 -1.19 -15.92 -8.34
CA GLY A 9 -1.40 -16.14 -9.77
C GLY A 9 -2.17 -17.42 -10.12
N LEU A 10 -2.37 -17.54 -11.43
CA LEU A 10 -3.10 -18.54 -12.23
C LEU A 10 -4.60 -18.25 -12.41
N MET A 11 -4.99 -18.29 -13.68
CA MET A 11 -6.30 -18.06 -14.29
C MET A 11 -6.67 -16.61 -14.63
N LEU A 12 -6.83 -16.42 -15.94
CA LEU A 12 -6.97 -15.16 -16.67
C LEU A 12 -8.41 -14.61 -16.70
N GLU A 13 -9.41 -15.22 -16.05
CA GLU A 13 -10.80 -14.86 -16.38
C GLU A 13 -11.72 -14.40 -15.24
N HIS A 14 -11.38 -14.59 -13.96
CA HIS A 14 -12.25 -14.11 -12.89
C HIS A 14 -11.47 -13.41 -11.79
N GLN A 15 -11.38 -12.08 -11.91
CA GLN A 15 -11.08 -11.22 -10.78
C GLN A 15 -12.23 -11.37 -9.77
N SER A 16 -12.07 -12.24 -8.76
CA SER A 16 -13.11 -12.43 -7.75
C SER A 16 -13.47 -11.08 -7.14
N TYR A 17 -14.75 -10.71 -7.25
CA TYR A 17 -15.25 -9.44 -6.72
C TYR A 17 -14.99 -9.28 -5.22
N ARG A 18 -14.81 -10.41 -4.50
CA ARG A 18 -14.37 -10.47 -3.10
C ARG A 18 -13.01 -9.81 -2.84
N LYS A 19 -12.21 -9.53 -3.87
CA LYS A 19 -10.90 -8.86 -3.77
C LYS A 19 -10.93 -7.39 -4.20
N VAL A 20 -12.08 -6.87 -4.62
CA VAL A 20 -12.22 -5.54 -5.22
C VAL A 20 -12.59 -4.51 -4.16
N ALA A 21 -11.81 -3.44 -4.06
CA ALA A 21 -12.11 -2.32 -3.16
C ALA A 21 -13.33 -1.52 -3.67
N LEU A 22 -14.29 -1.24 -2.79
CA LEU A 22 -15.59 -0.67 -3.16
C LEU A 22 -15.71 0.80 -2.77
N ARG A 23 -16.31 1.60 -3.66
CA ARG A 23 -16.40 3.06 -3.55
C ARG A 23 -17.10 3.53 -2.29
N HIS A 24 -18.12 2.82 -1.82
CA HIS A 24 -18.84 3.16 -0.59
C HIS A 24 -18.01 2.99 0.68
N THR A 25 -16.92 2.20 0.63
CA THR A 25 -16.01 2.03 1.77
C THR A 25 -15.00 3.17 1.89
N LEU A 26 -14.86 3.98 0.83
CA LEU A 26 -13.90 5.07 0.79
C LEU A 26 -14.46 6.29 1.54
N LYS A 27 -13.76 6.67 2.59
CA LYS A 27 -13.96 7.90 3.36
C LYS A 27 -12.78 8.82 3.09
N ILE A 28 -13.06 10.06 2.72
CA ILE A 28 -12.04 11.09 2.51
C ILE A 28 -12.36 12.25 3.45
N SER A 29 -11.34 12.72 4.14
CA SER A 29 -11.37 13.89 5.01
C SER A 29 -10.24 14.83 4.59
N HIS A 30 -10.16 16.00 5.25
CA HIS A 30 -9.08 16.94 4.99
C HIS A 30 -7.71 16.29 5.23
N ASP A 31 -7.52 15.55 6.33
CA ASP A 31 -6.20 15.06 6.73
C ASP A 31 -5.97 13.57 6.48
N SER A 32 -6.97 12.86 5.98
CA SER A 32 -6.84 11.42 5.75
C SER A 32 -7.82 10.90 4.70
N ALA A 33 -7.53 9.70 4.20
CA ALA A 33 -8.48 8.89 3.50
C ALA A 33 -8.37 7.45 3.97
N SER A 34 -9.51 6.77 4.10
CA SER A 34 -9.53 5.33 4.40
C SER A 34 -10.48 4.55 3.52
N TYR A 35 -10.16 3.29 3.24
CA TYR A 35 -11.05 2.38 2.53
C TYR A 35 -10.78 0.93 2.91
N ILE A 36 -11.77 0.06 2.66
CA ILE A 36 -11.69 -1.34 3.05
C ILE A 36 -11.27 -2.20 1.85
N LEU A 37 -10.31 -3.09 2.09
CA LEU A 37 -9.97 -4.19 1.19
C LEU A 37 -10.68 -5.46 1.68
N PRO A 38 -11.66 -5.99 0.92
CA PRO A 38 -12.56 -7.04 1.43
C PRO A 38 -11.91 -8.40 1.68
N TYR A 39 -10.75 -8.70 1.08
CA TYR A 39 -10.11 -10.00 1.24
C TYR A 39 -8.65 -9.90 1.67
N GLN A 40 -8.32 -10.62 2.74
CA GLN A 40 -6.97 -10.85 3.21
C GLN A 40 -6.71 -12.37 3.29
N LYS A 41 -5.64 -12.84 2.61
CA LYS A 41 -5.24 -14.26 2.55
C LYS A 41 -5.00 -14.88 3.95
N ASN A 42 -4.73 -14.05 4.96
CA ASN A 42 -4.35 -14.46 6.31
C ASN A 42 -5.42 -14.12 7.37
N SER A 43 -6.62 -13.69 6.97
CA SER A 43 -7.70 -13.39 7.93
C SER A 43 -8.50 -14.66 8.20
N ARG A 44 -8.25 -15.31 9.35
CA ARG A 44 -9.03 -16.46 9.85
C ARG A 44 -10.53 -16.17 9.93
N LEU A 45 -10.92 -14.90 10.08
CA LEU A 45 -12.31 -14.45 10.24
C LEU A 45 -12.90 -13.76 8.99
N GLY A 46 -12.17 -13.72 7.87
CA GLY A 46 -12.64 -13.04 6.65
C GLY A 46 -12.82 -11.52 6.77
N ARG A 47 -12.42 -10.89 7.89
CA ARG A 47 -12.42 -9.42 8.01
C ARG A 47 -11.42 -8.83 7.01
N GLY A 48 -11.91 -7.90 6.21
CA GLY A 48 -11.08 -7.09 5.32
C GLY A 48 -10.10 -6.21 6.10
N SER A 49 -9.10 -5.68 5.41
CA SER A 49 -8.15 -4.73 6.00
C SER A 49 -8.56 -3.31 5.64
N GLU A 50 -8.55 -2.41 6.62
CA GLU A 50 -8.61 -0.97 6.34
C GLU A 50 -7.25 -0.49 5.82
N ILE A 51 -7.28 0.31 4.76
CA ILE A 51 -6.15 1.09 4.29
C ILE A 51 -6.37 2.50 4.78
N LEU A 52 -5.41 3.04 5.53
CA LEU A 52 -5.38 4.44 5.94
C LEU A 52 -4.26 5.16 5.18
N LEU A 53 -4.60 6.32 4.64
CA LEU A 53 -3.69 7.29 4.04
C LEU A 53 -3.78 8.56 4.88
N LEU A 54 -2.66 9.00 5.41
CA LEU A 54 -2.58 10.26 6.14
C LEU A 54 -2.01 11.33 5.21
N ARG A 55 -2.40 12.57 5.48
CA ARG A 55 -1.80 13.74 4.84
C ARG A 55 -0.33 13.79 5.24
N GLU A 56 0.54 13.64 4.25
CA GLU A 56 1.97 13.81 4.39
C GLU A 56 2.36 15.20 3.87
N GLN A 57 3.08 15.97 4.67
CA GLN A 57 3.50 17.33 4.33
C GLN A 57 4.96 17.39 3.88
N THR A 58 5.74 16.35 4.18
CA THR A 58 7.21 16.37 4.05
C THR A 58 7.70 15.78 2.73
N THR A 59 6.86 15.03 2.03
CA THR A 59 7.24 14.36 0.78
C THR A 59 6.81 15.15 -0.45
N GLN A 60 7.59 15.06 -1.53
CA GLN A 60 7.26 15.70 -2.82
C GLN A 60 5.95 15.17 -3.44
N VAL A 61 5.44 14.03 -2.97
CA VAL A 61 4.25 13.37 -3.53
C VAL A 61 3.17 13.22 -2.46
N ASN A 62 2.17 14.10 -2.49
CA ASN A 62 1.01 14.00 -1.61
C ASN A 62 0.01 12.95 -2.15
N ALA A 63 0.10 11.74 -1.59
CA ALA A 63 -0.76 10.61 -1.97
C ALA A 63 -2.26 10.88 -1.71
N LEU A 64 -2.59 11.64 -0.66
CA LEU A 64 -3.97 12.02 -0.35
C LEU A 64 -4.53 12.93 -1.44
N ALA A 65 -3.79 13.96 -1.85
CA ALA A 65 -4.19 14.86 -2.93
C ALA A 65 -4.38 14.11 -4.26
N LEU A 66 -3.48 13.19 -4.59
CA LEU A 66 -3.59 12.35 -5.79
C LEU A 66 -4.83 11.44 -5.75
N LEU A 67 -5.12 10.83 -4.59
CA LEU A 67 -6.31 10.02 -4.41
C LEU A 67 -7.58 10.85 -4.56
N THR A 68 -7.66 12.00 -3.88
CA THR A 68 -8.83 12.88 -3.93
C THR A 68 -9.11 13.34 -5.37
N ARG A 69 -8.07 13.76 -6.10
CA ARG A 69 -8.18 14.14 -7.51
C ARG A 69 -8.61 12.97 -8.40
N TYR A 70 -8.06 11.78 -8.16
CA TYR A 70 -8.45 10.59 -8.92
C TYR A 70 -9.94 10.27 -8.68
N VAL A 71 -10.40 10.35 -7.43
CA VAL A 71 -11.78 10.03 -7.05
C VAL A 71 -12.77 11.03 -7.64
N SER A 72 -12.45 12.33 -7.67
CA SER A 72 -13.34 13.33 -8.28
C SER A 72 -13.56 13.06 -9.76
N VAL A 73 -12.49 12.85 -10.53
CA VAL A 73 -12.56 12.52 -11.97
C VAL A 73 -13.27 11.19 -12.20
N ARG A 74 -13.03 10.21 -11.32
CA ARG A 74 -13.65 8.89 -11.39
C ARG A 74 -15.16 8.94 -11.10
N ASP A 75 -15.60 9.71 -10.10
CA ASP A 75 -17.01 9.83 -9.74
C ASP A 75 -17.80 10.63 -10.79
N GLU A 76 -17.16 11.61 -11.44
CA GLU A 76 -17.73 12.34 -12.57
C GLU A 76 -17.95 11.42 -13.78
N ARG A 77 -16.93 10.63 -14.15
CA ARG A 77 -16.95 9.79 -15.36
C ARG A 77 -17.65 8.45 -15.18
N PHE A 78 -17.62 7.88 -13.98
CA PHE A 78 -18.04 6.50 -13.68
C PHE A 78 -18.94 6.42 -12.44
N ARG A 79 -19.96 7.29 -12.38
CA ARG A 79 -20.87 7.46 -11.24
C ARG A 79 -21.44 6.15 -10.68
N TYR A 80 -21.89 5.26 -11.55
CA TYR A 80 -22.58 4.02 -11.14
C TYR A 80 -21.67 2.81 -10.95
N HIS A 81 -20.36 2.97 -11.16
CA HIS A 81 -19.44 1.88 -10.89
C HIS A 81 -19.27 1.69 -9.38
N PRO A 82 -19.31 0.46 -8.86
CA PRO A 82 -19.08 0.22 -7.43
C PRO A 82 -17.60 0.14 -7.06
N GLN A 83 -16.67 -0.03 -8.02
CA GLN A 83 -15.25 -0.22 -7.75
C GLN A 83 -14.53 1.13 -7.55
N ILE A 84 -13.64 1.25 -6.55
CA ILE A 84 -12.81 2.47 -6.38
C ILE A 84 -11.87 2.63 -7.58
N TRP A 85 -11.14 1.56 -7.90
CA TRP A 85 -10.05 1.59 -8.88
C TRP A 85 -10.56 1.18 -10.26
N LEU A 86 -10.50 2.10 -11.20
CA LEU A 86 -10.98 1.97 -12.56
C LEU A 86 -9.91 2.51 -13.52
N THR A 87 -9.77 1.82 -14.64
CA THR A 87 -9.01 2.31 -15.79
C THR A 87 -9.85 3.32 -16.57
N ALA A 88 -9.22 4.07 -17.48
CA ALA A 88 -9.93 4.98 -18.39
C ALA A 88 -10.99 4.28 -19.27
N ARG A 89 -10.95 2.93 -19.36
CA ARG A 89 -11.92 2.08 -20.07
C ARG A 89 -12.93 1.42 -19.12
N SER A 90 -13.18 1.99 -17.94
CA SER A 90 -14.13 1.50 -16.92
C SER A 90 -13.92 0.07 -16.41
N LYS A 91 -12.74 -0.52 -16.63
CA LYS A 91 -12.38 -1.85 -16.10
C LYS A 91 -11.54 -1.73 -14.84
N THR A 92 -11.70 -2.66 -13.91
CA THR A 92 -10.79 -2.80 -12.76
C THR A 92 -9.37 -3.08 -13.25
N PRO A 93 -8.35 -2.36 -12.76
CA PRO A 93 -6.97 -2.59 -13.19
C PRO A 93 -6.52 -4.00 -12.83
N THR A 94 -5.96 -4.70 -13.81
CA THR A 94 -5.33 -6.01 -13.61
C THR A 94 -3.88 -5.84 -13.20
N ARG A 95 -3.27 -6.91 -12.69
CA ARG A 95 -1.83 -6.93 -12.42
C ARG A 95 -1.01 -6.61 -13.68
N ALA A 96 -1.33 -7.22 -14.81
CA ALA A 96 -0.59 -7.03 -16.06
C ALA A 96 -0.70 -5.58 -16.54
N TRP A 97 -1.90 -5.00 -16.47
CA TRP A 97 -2.12 -3.59 -16.74
C TRP A 97 -1.23 -2.72 -15.86
N PHE A 98 -1.25 -2.94 -14.54
CA PHE A 98 -0.51 -2.11 -13.61
C PHE A 98 1.02 -2.22 -13.81
N MET A 99 1.55 -3.43 -13.97
CA MET A 99 2.98 -3.65 -14.22
C MET A 99 3.44 -3.02 -15.55
N ARG A 100 2.58 -3.00 -16.57
CA ARG A 100 2.87 -2.33 -17.84
C ARG A 100 3.07 -0.82 -17.64
N TYR A 101 2.19 -0.17 -16.88
CA TYR A 101 2.32 1.26 -16.57
C TYR A 101 3.57 1.55 -15.73
N LEU A 102 3.82 0.77 -14.68
CA LEU A 102 5.01 0.97 -13.85
C LEU A 102 6.32 0.85 -14.64
N ARG A 103 6.43 -0.16 -15.49
CA ARG A 103 7.66 -0.41 -16.27
C ARG A 103 7.91 0.65 -17.34
N ALA A 104 6.87 1.35 -17.78
CA ALA A 104 7.02 2.48 -18.69
C ALA A 104 7.72 3.67 -18.01
N SER A 105 7.47 3.89 -16.71
CA SER A 105 8.06 4.99 -15.94
C SER A 105 9.29 4.61 -15.11
N LEU A 106 9.45 3.34 -14.76
CA LEU A 106 10.48 2.84 -13.87
C LEU A 106 11.05 1.51 -14.41
N SER A 107 12.25 1.57 -14.99
CA SER A 107 12.93 0.40 -15.53
C SER A 107 13.29 -0.61 -14.41
N ALA A 108 13.21 -1.90 -14.73
CA ALA A 108 13.63 -3.02 -13.87
C ALA A 108 12.87 -3.22 -12.54
N ILE A 109 11.69 -2.60 -12.33
CA ILE A 109 10.89 -2.86 -11.13
C ILE A 109 10.16 -4.21 -11.19
N SER A 110 10.41 -5.04 -10.17
CA SER A 110 9.66 -6.25 -9.86
C SER A 110 8.78 -6.05 -8.61
N ARG A 111 7.77 -6.91 -8.44
CA ARG A 111 6.93 -6.91 -7.22
C ARG A 111 7.77 -7.03 -5.94
N TYR A 112 8.84 -7.82 -5.99
CA TYR A 112 9.74 -8.03 -4.87
C TYR A 112 10.54 -6.77 -4.57
N SER A 113 11.00 -6.05 -5.60
CA SER A 113 11.70 -4.78 -5.41
C SER A 113 10.83 -3.70 -4.77
N MET A 114 9.52 -3.65 -5.06
CA MET A 114 8.60 -2.71 -4.40
C MET A 114 8.42 -3.02 -2.91
N ARG A 115 8.29 -4.30 -2.57
CA ARG A 115 8.19 -4.74 -1.16
C ARG A 115 9.49 -4.48 -0.41
N ALA A 116 10.63 -4.77 -1.05
CA ALA A 116 11.94 -4.50 -0.49
C ALA A 116 12.20 -3.01 -0.28
N GLY A 117 11.90 -2.19 -1.28
CA GLY A 117 12.03 -0.74 -1.18
C GLY A 117 11.13 -0.17 -0.07
N GLY A 118 9.87 -0.62 0.01
CA GLY A 118 8.95 -0.20 1.07
C GLY A 118 9.41 -0.59 2.48
N ALA A 119 9.80 -1.85 2.70
CA ALA A 119 10.34 -2.28 3.99
C ALA A 119 11.62 -1.53 4.35
N THR A 120 12.53 -1.35 3.39
CA THR A 120 13.79 -0.64 3.61
C THR A 120 13.54 0.83 3.94
N ALA A 121 12.60 1.49 3.26
CA ALA A 121 12.24 2.87 3.55
C ALA A 121 11.65 3.03 4.96
N LEU A 122 10.71 2.16 5.35
CA LEU A 122 10.13 2.20 6.70
C LEU A 122 11.17 1.90 7.79
N ALA A 123 12.06 0.94 7.54
CA ALA A 123 13.14 0.63 8.48
C ALA A 123 14.13 1.81 8.59
N ALA A 124 14.39 2.51 7.48
CA ALA A 124 15.24 3.69 7.45
C ALA A 124 14.63 4.89 8.20
N THR A 125 13.31 4.95 8.36
CA THR A 125 12.62 5.95 9.19
C THR A 125 12.40 5.50 10.63
N GLY A 126 13.04 4.40 11.06
CA GLY A 126 12.95 3.91 12.44
C GLY A 126 11.66 3.16 12.79
N VAL A 127 10.81 2.83 11.81
CA VAL A 127 9.58 2.07 12.07
C VAL A 127 9.95 0.68 12.59
N THR A 128 9.26 0.23 13.65
CA THR A 128 9.59 -1.04 14.29
C THR A 128 9.35 -2.23 13.34
N PRO A 129 10.13 -3.32 13.45
CA PRO A 129 9.95 -4.51 12.63
C PRO A 129 8.51 -5.07 12.67
N ALA A 130 7.85 -5.03 13.84
CA ALA A 130 6.46 -5.48 13.99
C ALA A 130 5.47 -4.63 13.16
N LEU A 131 5.64 -3.31 13.13
CA LEU A 131 4.80 -2.42 12.32
C LEU A 131 5.08 -2.58 10.83
N ILE A 132 6.36 -2.78 10.44
CA ILE A 132 6.73 -3.09 9.06
C ILE A 132 6.10 -4.41 8.62
N GLN A 133 6.16 -5.44 9.47
CA GLN A 133 5.57 -6.75 9.23
C GLN A 133 4.06 -6.65 8.99
N ALA A 134 3.36 -5.95 9.88
CA ALA A 134 1.94 -5.69 9.80
C ALA A 134 1.56 -4.89 8.53
N ALA A 135 2.30 -3.81 8.25
CA ALA A 135 2.08 -2.96 7.08
C ALA A 135 2.29 -3.71 5.76
N GLY A 136 3.32 -4.56 5.68
CA GLY A 136 3.59 -5.40 4.52
C GLY A 136 2.74 -6.67 4.42
N ARG A 137 1.92 -6.95 5.45
CA ARG A 137 1.04 -8.13 5.56
C ARG A 137 1.80 -9.45 5.43
N TRP A 138 2.99 -9.51 6.01
CA TRP A 138 3.78 -10.74 6.05
C TRP A 138 3.29 -11.65 7.18
N SER A 139 3.09 -12.92 6.87
CA SER A 139 2.75 -13.96 7.86
C SER A 139 3.95 -14.39 8.71
N SER A 140 5.16 -14.19 8.19
CA SER A 140 6.43 -14.58 8.81
C SER A 140 7.41 -13.39 8.82
N ASP A 141 8.54 -13.60 9.46
CA ASP A 141 9.70 -12.72 9.52
C ASP A 141 10.50 -12.66 8.19
N GLU A 142 10.01 -13.29 7.12
CA GLU A 142 10.61 -13.27 5.78
C GLU A 142 10.89 -11.86 5.25
N PHE A 143 10.17 -10.86 5.74
CA PHE A 143 10.37 -9.46 5.36
C PHE A 143 11.77 -8.94 5.68
N GLN A 144 12.43 -9.49 6.71
CA GLN A 144 13.78 -9.10 7.12
C GLN A 144 14.79 -9.30 5.99
N LYS A 145 14.63 -10.37 5.18
CA LYS A 145 15.47 -10.66 4.00
C LYS A 145 15.37 -9.59 2.91
N TYR A 146 14.31 -8.77 2.95
CA TYR A 146 14.10 -7.71 1.98
C TYR A 146 14.65 -6.36 2.41
N ILE A 147 15.10 -6.21 3.67
CA ILE A 147 15.73 -4.97 4.14
C ILE A 147 17.19 -4.98 3.66
N ARG A 148 17.49 -4.18 2.63
CA ARG A 148 18.82 -4.12 2.00
C ARG A 148 19.70 -3.02 2.59
N LYS A 149 19.85 -2.99 3.91
CA LYS A 149 20.77 -2.11 4.64
C LYS A 149 21.54 -2.93 5.68
N HIS A 150 22.79 -2.56 5.93
CA HIS A 150 23.65 -3.26 6.88
C HIS A 150 22.94 -3.32 8.26
N PRO A 151 22.84 -4.49 8.92
CA PRO A 151 22.05 -4.67 10.15
C PRO A 151 22.39 -3.66 11.25
N LEU A 152 23.67 -3.29 11.38
CA LEU A 152 24.13 -2.29 12.34
C LEU A 152 23.56 -0.89 12.08
N LEU A 153 23.36 -0.48 10.82
CA LEU A 153 22.76 0.82 10.50
C LEU A 153 21.28 0.86 10.88
N LEU A 154 20.57 -0.26 10.68
CA LEU A 154 19.18 -0.39 11.12
C LEU A 154 19.08 -0.39 12.64
N GLN A 155 20.00 -1.07 13.32
CA GLN A 155 20.05 -1.11 14.77
C GLN A 155 20.34 0.27 15.37
N LEU A 156 21.28 1.01 14.79
CA LEU A 156 21.57 2.40 15.17
C LEU A 156 20.38 3.33 14.91
N LEU A 157 19.68 3.16 13.78
CA LEU A 157 18.45 3.91 13.49
C LEU A 157 17.35 3.63 14.51
N ILE A 158 17.09 2.36 14.82
CA ILE A 158 16.08 1.94 15.81
C ILE A 158 16.43 2.45 17.22
N LEU A 159 17.70 2.36 17.62
CA LEU A 159 18.17 2.85 18.92
C LEU A 159 18.16 4.38 19.01
N GLY A 160 18.57 5.08 17.93
CA GLY A 160 18.55 6.53 17.85
C GLY A 160 17.15 7.11 18.03
N SER A 161 16.14 6.50 17.39
CA SER A 161 14.73 6.90 17.56
C SER A 161 14.16 6.64 18.97
N ARG A 162 14.77 5.77 19.78
CA ARG A 162 14.42 5.56 21.20
C ARG A 162 15.09 6.58 22.13
N MET A 163 16.27 7.08 21.77
CA MET A 163 16.97 8.08 22.57
C MET A 163 16.32 9.46 22.45
N THR A 164 15.82 9.83 21.27
CA THR A 164 15.12 11.11 21.06
C THR A 164 13.82 11.21 21.87
N SER A 165 13.13 10.10 22.13
CA SER A 165 11.93 10.06 23.00
C SER A 165 12.24 10.13 24.51
N LEU A 166 13.51 10.04 24.90
CA LEU A 166 13.95 10.13 26.30
C LEU A 166 14.56 11.50 26.65
N THR A 167 14.78 12.37 25.66
CA THR A 167 15.37 13.71 25.83
C THR A 167 14.34 14.85 25.77
N GLU A 168 13.04 14.55 25.62
CA GLU A 168 11.95 15.53 25.59
C GLU A 168 11.11 15.57 26.89
N ASN A 169 11.67 15.17 28.03
CA ASN A 169 11.06 15.34 29.36
C ASN A 169 11.98 16.14 30.28
#